data_AF-U5CXX1-F1
#
_entry.id   AF-U5CXX1-F1
#
_cell.length_a   1.000
_cell.length_b   1.000
_cell.length_c   1.000
_cell.angle_alpha   90.00
_cell.angle_beta   90.00
_cell.angle_gamma   90.00
#
_symmetry.space_group_name_H-M   'P 1'
#
loop_
_entity.id
_entity.type
_entity.pdbx_description
1 polymer ?
#
loop_
_entity_poly.entity_id
_entity_poly.type
_entity_poly.pdbx_seq_one_letter_code
_entity_poly.pdbx_strand_id
1 'polypeptide(L)'
;MTADSFTRSYLSGELKEVGFLINSPDSALKIFGFAVEIVSPEQVSGRFRVTETCCQPFKVLHGGVSALICEGLASMGAHVASGFRRTSGIELNINHLRAAPLGEYIFARAKPVISGRRVQEIHLASSSSFFE
;
A
#
# COMPACT_ATOMS: atom_id res chain seq x y z
N MET A 1 -20.51 -8.59 -3.61
CA MET A 1 -20.23 -7.14 -3.69
C MET A 1 -19.62 -6.86 -5.05
N THR A 2 -20.21 -5.96 -5.84
CA THR A 2 -19.69 -5.57 -7.15
C THR A 2 -18.45 -4.70 -6.95
N ALA A 3 -17.33 -5.03 -7.59
CA ALA A 3 -16.10 -4.23 -7.52
C ALA A 3 -16.37 -2.77 -7.96
N ASP A 4 -15.79 -1.80 -7.25
CA ASP A 4 -15.84 -0.38 -7.63
C ASP A 4 -15.06 -0.12 -8.94
N SER A 5 -15.30 1.04 -9.57
CA SER A 5 -14.73 1.37 -10.89
C SER A 5 -13.21 1.28 -10.91
N PHE A 6 -12.54 1.72 -9.84
CA PHE A 6 -11.09 1.64 -9.74
C PHE A 6 -10.62 0.19 -9.66
N THR A 7 -11.23 -0.61 -8.78
CA THR A 7 -10.88 -2.04 -8.66
C THR A 7 -11.08 -2.77 -10.00
N ARG A 8 -12.10 -2.42 -10.79
CA ARG A 8 -12.29 -2.99 -12.14
C ARG A 8 -11.18 -2.57 -13.11
N SER A 9 -10.81 -1.29 -13.14
CA SER A 9 -9.70 -0.83 -13.99
C SER A 9 -8.36 -1.47 -13.58
N TYR A 10 -8.11 -1.63 -12.27
CA TYR A 10 -6.94 -2.33 -11.73
C TYR A 10 -6.87 -3.77 -12.23
N LEU A 11 -7.97 -4.52 -12.12
CA LEU A 11 -8.00 -5.93 -12.51
C LEU A 11 -8.01 -6.16 -14.03
N SER A 12 -8.50 -5.20 -14.82
CA SER A 12 -8.58 -5.30 -16.30
C SER A 12 -7.31 -4.82 -17.02
N GLY A 13 -6.39 -4.17 -16.31
CA GLY A 13 -5.19 -3.59 -16.91
C GLY A 13 -5.42 -2.25 -17.62
N GLU A 14 -6.59 -1.64 -17.43
CA GLU A 14 -6.94 -0.34 -18.02
C GLU A 14 -6.66 0.83 -17.06
N LEU A 15 -5.80 0.64 -16.06
CA LEU A 15 -5.44 1.72 -15.15
C LEU A 15 -4.73 2.85 -15.89
N LYS A 16 -5.35 4.02 -15.84
CA LYS A 16 -4.66 5.29 -16.09
C LYS A 16 -4.02 5.74 -14.78
N GLU A 17 -2.89 6.45 -14.87
CA GLU A 17 -2.23 7.06 -13.73
C GLU A 17 -3.26 7.79 -12.86
N VAL A 18 -3.40 7.37 -11.60
CA VAL A 18 -4.43 7.90 -10.71
C VAL A 18 -3.81 9.05 -9.92
N GLY A 19 -4.46 10.21 -9.95
CA GLY A 19 -4.07 11.41 -9.19
C GLY A 19 -5.03 11.76 -8.05
N PHE A 20 -5.91 10.84 -7.64
CA PHE A 20 -6.93 11.09 -6.62
C PHE A 20 -7.00 9.97 -5.58
N LEU A 21 -7.41 10.32 -4.37
CA LEU A 21 -7.60 9.41 -3.24
C LEU A 21 -8.75 8.45 -3.53
N ILE A 22 -8.40 7.18 -3.71
CA ILE A 22 -9.34 6.11 -4.04
C ILE A 22 -9.17 4.97 -3.05
N ASN A 23 -10.25 4.23 -2.81
CA ASN A 23 -10.19 3.04 -1.97
C ASN A 23 -9.27 2.00 -2.62
N SER A 24 -8.33 1.45 -1.84
CA SER A 24 -7.39 0.40 -2.27
C SER A 24 -8.11 -0.77 -2.96
N PRO A 25 -7.59 -1.41 -4.03
CA PRO A 25 -8.27 -2.57 -4.63
C PRO A 25 -8.16 -3.81 -3.72
N ASP A 26 -7.26 -3.77 -2.74
CA ASP A 26 -7.12 -4.76 -1.67
C ASP A 26 -8.18 -4.53 -0.58
N SER A 27 -9.08 -5.51 -0.43
CA SER A 27 -10.15 -5.48 0.57
C SER A 27 -9.65 -5.36 2.01
N ALA A 28 -8.49 -5.95 2.33
CA ALA A 28 -7.92 -5.86 3.68
C ALA A 28 -7.47 -4.42 3.97
N LEU A 29 -6.88 -3.74 2.98
CA LEU A 29 -6.51 -2.33 3.09
C LEU A 29 -7.74 -1.41 3.18
N LYS A 30 -8.85 -1.74 2.52
CA LYS A 30 -10.12 -1.01 2.65
C LYS A 30 -10.64 -1.00 4.09
N ILE A 31 -10.50 -2.10 4.83
CA ILE A 31 -10.95 -2.22 6.23
C ILE A 31 -10.27 -1.18 7.12
N PHE A 32 -8.99 -0.90 6.86
CA PHE A 32 -8.21 0.09 7.62
C PHE A 32 -8.30 1.52 7.06
N GLY A 33 -9.14 1.74 6.04
CA GLY A 33 -9.33 3.06 5.44
C GLY A 33 -8.11 3.58 4.69
N PHE A 34 -7.29 2.68 4.13
CA PHE A 34 -6.14 3.08 3.33
C PHE A 34 -6.56 3.60 1.96
N ALA A 35 -6.23 4.86 1.68
CA ALA A 35 -6.47 5.52 0.42
C ALA A 35 -5.21 5.45 -0.44
N VAL A 36 -5.33 4.82 -1.61
CA VAL A 36 -4.27 4.79 -2.61
C VAL A 36 -4.28 6.11 -3.37
N GLU A 37 -3.09 6.65 -3.60
CA GLU A 37 -2.87 7.93 -4.29
C GLU A 37 -2.22 7.72 -5.65
N ILE A 38 -1.16 6.91 -5.72
CA ILE A 38 -0.41 6.63 -6.96
C ILE A 38 -0.31 5.12 -7.12
N VAL A 39 -0.51 4.63 -8.35
CA VAL A 39 -0.19 3.26 -8.76
C VAL A 39 0.47 3.31 -10.13
N SER A 40 1.77 3.04 -10.19
CA SER A 40 2.55 2.92 -11.43
C SER A 40 3.63 1.84 -11.27
N PRO A 41 4.29 1.43 -12.37
CA PRO A 41 5.47 0.56 -12.29
C PRO A 41 6.61 1.13 -11.43
N GLU A 42 6.73 2.46 -11.35
CA GLU A 42 7.83 3.17 -10.68
C GLU A 42 7.52 3.50 -9.22
N GLN A 43 6.25 3.62 -8.87
CA GLN A 43 5.84 3.96 -7.51
C GLN A 43 4.39 3.55 -7.22
N VAL A 44 4.17 3.07 -6.00
CA VAL A 44 2.83 3.01 -5.41
C VAL A 44 2.84 3.83 -4.13
N SER A 45 1.85 4.69 -3.93
CA SER A 45 1.73 5.44 -2.67
C SER A 45 0.30 5.61 -2.23
N GLY A 46 0.15 5.96 -0.97
CA GLY A 46 -1.14 6.26 -0.37
C GLY A 46 -0.99 6.69 1.07
N ARG A 47 -2.12 6.80 1.74
CA ARG A 47 -2.17 7.22 3.13
C ARG A 47 -3.37 6.68 3.87
N PHE A 48 -3.25 6.64 5.19
CA PHE A 48 -4.39 6.37 6.07
C PHE A 48 -4.22 7.11 7.40
N ARG A 49 -5.29 7.11 8.20
CA ARG A 49 -5.26 7.64 9.57
C ARG A 49 -5.23 6.49 10.54
N VAL A 50 -4.39 6.55 11.56
CA VAL A 50 -4.37 5.56 12.64
C VAL A 50 -5.69 5.67 13.41
N THR A 51 -6.53 4.65 13.30
CA THR A 51 -7.80 4.49 14.01
C THR A 51 -7.69 3.39 15.05
N GLU A 52 -8.70 3.27 15.93
CA GLU A 52 -8.72 2.20 16.93
C GLU A 52 -8.67 0.79 16.30
N THR A 53 -9.23 0.63 15.10
CA THR A 53 -9.26 -0.65 14.38
C THR A 53 -7.88 -1.14 13.95
N CYS A 54 -6.92 -0.25 13.71
CA CYS A 54 -5.55 -0.61 13.36
C CYS A 54 -4.56 -0.49 14.52
N CYS A 55 -5.02 -0.14 15.72
CA CYS A 55 -4.16 -0.01 16.89
C CYS A 55 -3.93 -1.36 17.56
N GLN A 56 -2.73 -1.50 18.11
CA GLN A 56 -2.45 -2.48 19.15
C GLN A 56 -2.91 -1.93 20.54
N PRO A 57 -2.96 -2.75 21.61
CA PRO A 57 -3.54 -2.35 22.90
C PRO A 57 -2.98 -1.06 23.51
N PHE A 58 -1.74 -0.68 23.18
CA PHE A 58 -1.09 0.55 23.65
C PHE A 58 -1.41 1.80 22.82
N LYS A 59 -2.51 1.80 22.05
CA LYS A 59 -3.00 2.96 21.28
C LYS A 59 -1.98 3.55 20.28
N VAL A 60 -1.16 2.66 19.72
CA VAL A 60 -0.26 2.95 18.60
C VAL A 60 -0.56 1.99 17.45
N LEU A 61 -0.16 2.32 16.23
CA LEU A 61 -0.31 1.47 15.05
C LEU A 61 0.25 0.07 15.31
N HIS A 62 -0.56 -0.95 15.02
CA HIS A 62 -0.15 -2.34 15.10
C HIS A 62 0.86 -2.65 13.99
N GLY A 63 2.00 -3.25 14.33
CA GLY A 63 3.07 -3.53 13.36
C GLY A 63 2.64 -4.41 12.18
N GLY A 64 1.76 -5.38 12.44
CA GLY A 64 1.13 -6.19 11.39
C GLY A 64 0.25 -5.40 10.40
N VAL A 65 -0.32 -4.26 10.80
CA VAL A 65 -1.05 -3.39 9.85
C VAL A 65 -0.07 -2.64 8.96
N SER A 66 1.07 -2.19 9.49
CA SER A 66 2.16 -1.70 8.65
C SER A 66 2.59 -2.77 7.66
N ALA A 67 2.82 -4.01 8.12
CA ALA A 67 3.17 -5.14 7.26
C ALA A 67 2.16 -5.37 6.12
N LEU A 68 0.87 -5.34 6.45
CA LEU A 68 -0.21 -5.49 5.48
C LEU A 68 -0.20 -4.38 4.41
N ILE A 69 -0.01 -3.13 4.83
CA ILE A 69 0.15 -2.00 3.91
C ILE A 69 1.36 -2.22 3.02
N CYS A 70 2.49 -2.65 3.60
CA CYS A 70 3.70 -2.95 2.86
C CYS A 70 3.46 -3.99 1.76
N GLU A 71 2.87 -5.13 2.12
CA GLU A 71 2.56 -6.23 1.20
C GLU A 71 1.59 -5.79 0.10
N GLY A 72 0.53 -5.04 0.45
CA GLY A 72 -0.46 -4.58 -0.51
C GLY A 72 0.12 -3.59 -1.52
N LEU A 73 0.91 -2.59 -1.07
CA LEU A 73 1.58 -1.66 -1.97
C LEU A 73 2.57 -2.38 -2.89
N ALA A 74 3.34 -3.33 -2.34
CA ALA A 74 4.30 -4.10 -3.10
C ALA A 74 3.63 -4.97 -4.17
N SER A 75 2.54 -5.66 -3.80
CA SER A 75 1.75 -6.48 -4.70
C SER A 75 1.12 -5.67 -5.83
N MET A 76 0.61 -4.46 -5.53
CA MET A 76 0.07 -3.54 -6.53
C MET A 76 1.14 -3.11 -7.53
N GLY A 77 2.31 -2.68 -7.04
CA GLY A 77 3.42 -2.27 -7.91
C GLY A 77 3.89 -3.42 -8.79
N ALA A 78 4.04 -4.62 -8.20
CA ALA A 78 4.44 -5.80 -8.93
C ALA A 78 3.44 -6.22 -10.01
N HIS A 79 2.14 -6.15 -9.69
CA HIS A 79 1.08 -6.44 -10.66
C HIS A 79 1.17 -5.51 -11.86
N VAL A 80 1.26 -4.20 -11.64
CA VAL A 80 1.34 -3.20 -12.72
C VAL A 80 2.65 -3.32 -13.51
N ALA A 81 3.79 -3.41 -12.84
CA ALA A 81 5.10 -3.57 -13.49
C ALA A 81 5.23 -4.87 -14.30
N SER A 82 4.46 -5.92 -13.96
CA SER A 82 4.44 -7.17 -14.70
C SER A 82 3.57 -7.15 -15.97
N GLY A 83 2.91 -6.02 -16.26
CA GLY A 83 1.87 -5.93 -17.29
C GLY A 83 0.60 -6.68 -16.87
N PHE A 84 0.17 -6.48 -15.62
CA PHE A 84 -1.07 -7.02 -15.03
C PHE A 84 -1.12 -8.56 -14.98
N ARG A 85 0.05 -9.21 -14.83
CA ARG A 85 0.12 -10.65 -14.58
C ARG A 85 -0.15 -10.95 -13.11
N ARG A 86 -0.55 -12.19 -12.82
CA ARG A 86 -0.68 -12.64 -11.43
C ARG A 86 0.69 -12.66 -10.76
N THR A 87 0.80 -11.95 -9.64
CA THR A 87 1.98 -11.89 -8.77
C THR A 87 1.62 -12.38 -7.38
N SER A 88 2.62 -12.83 -6.62
CA SER A 88 2.48 -13.21 -5.22
C SER A 88 3.73 -12.77 -4.47
N GLY A 89 3.56 -12.28 -3.24
CA GLY A 89 4.67 -12.07 -2.32
C GLY A 89 5.40 -13.38 -2.01
N ILE A 90 6.72 -13.30 -1.86
CA ILE A 90 7.58 -14.43 -1.51
C ILE A 90 8.15 -14.24 -0.11
N GLU A 91 8.58 -13.02 0.20
CA GLU A 91 9.15 -12.63 1.48
C GLU A 91 8.74 -11.19 1.79
N LEU A 92 8.48 -10.92 3.07
CA LEU A 92 8.28 -9.58 3.59
C LEU A 92 9.14 -9.40 4.84
N ASN A 93 10.03 -8.41 4.82
CA ASN A 93 10.78 -7.97 5.98
C ASN A 93 10.42 -6.51 6.28
N ILE A 94 10.16 -6.20 7.56
CA ILE A 94 9.82 -4.84 7.99
C ILE A 94 10.53 -4.49 9.29
N ASN A 95 10.88 -3.21 9.44
CA ASN A 95 11.44 -2.64 10.66
C ASN A 95 10.55 -1.51 11.17
N HIS A 96 10.23 -1.52 12.47
CA HIS A 96 9.45 -0.46 13.11
C HIS A 96 10.38 0.55 13.77
N LEU A 97 10.60 1.69 13.11
CA LEU A 97 11.56 2.69 13.57
C LEU A 97 10.97 3.67 14.59
N ARG A 98 9.67 3.99 14.46
CA ARG A 98 8.97 4.95 15.32
C ARG A 98 7.53 4.49 15.56
N ALA A 99 7.02 4.70 16.76
CA ALA A 99 5.61 4.51 17.05
C ALA A 99 4.75 5.59 16.36
N ALA A 100 3.57 5.20 15.89
CA ALA A 100 2.55 6.08 15.35
C ALA A 100 1.30 6.05 16.26
N PRO A 101 1.07 7.08 17.10
CA PRO A 101 -0.10 7.19 17.97
C PRO A 101 -1.44 7.17 17.22
N LEU A 102 -2.49 6.77 17.94
CA LEU A 102 -3.87 6.92 17.52
C LEU A 102 -4.15 8.35 17.04
N GLY A 103 -4.76 8.47 15.87
CA GLY A 103 -5.12 9.73 15.23
C GLY A 103 -4.06 10.30 14.28
N GLU A 104 -2.83 9.80 14.30
CA GLU A 104 -1.74 10.22 13.40
C GLU A 104 -2.07 9.84 11.93
N TYR A 105 -1.61 10.66 10.99
CA TYR A 105 -1.65 10.32 9.57
C TYR A 105 -0.37 9.61 9.16
N ILE A 106 -0.53 8.55 8.38
CA ILE A 106 0.55 7.74 7.86
C ILE A 106 0.52 7.80 6.35
N PHE A 107 1.63 8.25 5.78
CA PHE A 107 1.87 8.21 4.33
C PHE A 107 2.76 7.01 4.04
N ALA A 108 2.43 6.20 3.05
CA ALA A 108 3.23 5.06 2.65
C ALA A 108 3.59 5.16 1.17
N ARG A 109 4.83 4.83 0.83
CA ARG A 109 5.35 4.87 -0.53
C ARG A 109 6.24 3.67 -0.79
N ALA A 110 5.89 2.89 -1.79
CA ALA A 110 6.62 1.77 -2.35
C ALA A 110 7.34 2.21 -3.63
N LYS A 111 8.64 1.91 -3.76
CA LYS A 111 9.39 2.01 -5.02
C LYS A 111 10.13 0.71 -5.29
N PRO A 112 10.17 0.23 -6.54
CA PRO A 112 10.97 -0.94 -6.89
C PRO A 112 12.47 -0.61 -6.76
N VAL A 113 13.21 -1.46 -6.06
CA VAL A 113 14.67 -1.44 -5.95
C VAL A 113 15.28 -2.26 -7.08
N ILE A 114 14.71 -3.44 -7.33
CA ILE A 114 15.09 -4.34 -8.42
C ILE A 114 13.83 -4.69 -9.18
N SER A 115 13.80 -4.42 -10.49
CA SER A 115 12.70 -4.83 -11.38
C SER A 115 13.15 -6.01 -12.24
N GLY A 116 13.13 -7.22 -11.66
CA GLY A 116 13.45 -8.45 -12.38
C GLY A 116 12.21 -9.15 -12.95
N ARG A 117 12.40 -10.12 -13.85
CA ARG A 117 11.29 -10.94 -14.38
C ARG A 117 10.52 -11.75 -13.32
N ARG A 118 11.10 -11.94 -12.12
CA ARG A 118 10.56 -12.84 -11.08
C ARG A 118 10.52 -12.25 -9.67
N VAL A 119 11.31 -11.22 -9.37
CA VAL A 119 11.44 -10.65 -8.01
C VAL A 119 11.44 -9.14 -8.11
N GLN A 120 10.67 -8.50 -7.23
CA GLN A 120 10.67 -7.06 -7.02
C GLN A 120 10.90 -6.78 -5.53
N GLU A 121 11.95 -6.05 -5.23
CA GLU A 121 12.23 -5.54 -3.88
C GLU A 121 11.67 -4.13 -3.76
N ILE A 122 11.01 -3.81 -2.65
CA ILE A 122 10.29 -2.55 -2.50
C ILE A 122 10.62 -1.91 -1.15
N HIS A 123 11.07 -0.65 -1.20
CA HIS A 123 11.32 0.14 0.00
C HIS A 123 10.09 0.94 0.39
N LEU A 124 9.80 0.94 1.69
CA LEU A 124 8.65 1.59 2.28
C LEU A 124 9.07 2.52 3.41
N ALA A 125 8.69 3.79 3.27
CA ALA A 125 8.85 4.78 4.31
C ALA A 125 7.47 5.23 4.78
N SER A 126 7.35 5.46 6.09
CA SER A 126 6.16 6.06 6.68
C SER A 126 6.51 7.21 7.59
N SER A 127 5.84 8.35 7.39
CA SER A 127 6.08 9.60 8.14
C SER A 127 4.77 10.18 8.69
N SER A 128 4.87 10.88 9.81
CA SER A 128 3.81 11.74 10.40
C SER A 128 3.61 13.04 9.63
N SER A 129 4.64 13.46 8.89
CA SER A 129 4.70 14.68 8.10
C SER A 129 4.77 14.32 6.62
N PHE A 130 4.14 15.12 5.76
CA PHE A 130 4.24 14.98 4.31
C PHE A 130 5.72 14.92 3.89
N PHE A 131 6.07 14.01 2.98
CA PHE A 131 7.41 13.92 2.43
C PHE A 131 7.72 15.22 1.66
N GLU A 132 8.63 16.04 2.17
CA GLU A 132 9.36 17.04 1.36
C GLU A 132 10.36 16.34 0.41
#